data_AF-A0A5E5QMZ7-F1
#
_entry.id   AF-A0A5E5QMZ7-F1
#
_cell.length_a   1.000
_cell.length_b   1.000
_cell.length_c   1.000
_cell.angle_alpha   90.00
_cell.angle_beta   90.00
_cell.angle_gamma   90.00
#
_symmetry.space_group_name_H-M   'P 1'
#
loop_
_entity.id
_entity.type
_entity.pdbx_description
1 polymer ?
#
loop_
_entity_poly.entity_id
_entity_poly.type
_entity_poly.pdbx_seq_one_letter_code
_entity_poly.pdbx_strand_id
1 'polypeptide(L)'
;MSQLDVNFKRDFIEALDNIVCRLGQGAKICNCNADDRFIFACVEFVEEEIINNTNDIFTAVHGKIDRYINDFSVAPKVSIDEHKTYFFIFHTLHERLSKNNEDKKIVQIILYTMVYIFDDLLNLVNARRQALNERVCQMIKNGTLFKKTGDIGLYLTYKCLYNSAKDNQKN
;
A
#
# COMPACT_ATOMS: atom_id res chain seq x y z
N MET A 1 19.97 -18.32 1.79
CA MET A 1 18.73 -17.66 1.34
C MET A 1 17.87 -18.71 0.66
N SER A 2 16.61 -18.83 1.08
CA SER A 2 15.65 -19.71 0.42
C SER A 2 15.26 -19.14 -0.95
N GLN A 3 14.76 -19.98 -1.86
CA GLN A 3 14.20 -19.51 -3.14
C GLN A 3 13.07 -18.48 -2.92
N LEU A 4 12.35 -18.60 -1.80
CA LEU A 4 11.31 -17.68 -1.40
C LEU A 4 11.86 -16.29 -1.07
N ASP A 5 13.00 -16.21 -0.38
CA ASP A 5 13.66 -14.93 -0.05
C ASP A 5 14.16 -14.22 -1.31
N VAL A 6 14.69 -14.99 -2.28
CA VAL A 6 15.13 -14.45 -3.58
C VAL A 6 13.95 -13.89 -4.36
N ASN A 7 12.86 -14.66 -4.43
CA ASN A 7 11.63 -14.23 -5.11
C ASN A 7 11.03 -13.01 -4.41
N PHE A 8 11.02 -12.98 -3.07
CA PHE A 8 10.52 -11.85 -2.31
C PHE A 8 11.31 -10.57 -2.59
N LYS A 9 12.65 -10.64 -2.62
CA LYS A 9 13.49 -9.48 -2.94
C LYS A 9 13.20 -8.93 -4.34
N ARG A 10 13.02 -9.80 -5.32
CA ARG A 10 12.59 -9.41 -6.67
C ARG A 10 11.22 -8.74 -6.63
N ASP A 11 10.22 -9.39 -6.03
CA ASP A 11 8.84 -8.90 -5.96
C ASP A 11 8.75 -7.56 -5.21
N PHE A 12 9.60 -7.36 -4.19
CA PHE A 12 9.72 -6.10 -3.47
C PHE A 12 10.27 -4.98 -4.34
N ILE A 13 11.38 -5.21 -5.06
CA ILE A 13 11.96 -4.21 -5.97
C ILE A 13 10.97 -3.86 -7.07
N GLU A 14 10.32 -4.86 -7.68
CA GLU A 14 9.29 -4.64 -8.70
C GLU A 14 8.10 -3.83 -8.14
N ALA A 15 7.71 -4.07 -6.89
CA ALA A 15 6.69 -3.26 -6.24
C ALA A 15 7.14 -1.80 -6.05
N LEU A 16 8.40 -1.55 -5.70
CA LEU A 16 8.92 -0.19 -5.59
C LEU A 16 8.90 0.53 -6.94
N ASP A 17 9.38 -0.12 -7.99
CA ASP A 17 9.38 0.44 -9.35
C ASP A 17 7.94 0.76 -9.80
N ASN A 18 7.00 -0.16 -9.54
CA ASN A 18 5.59 0.05 -9.87
C ASN A 18 4.94 1.17 -9.06
N ILE A 19 5.30 1.33 -7.78
CA ILE A 19 4.85 2.48 -6.97
C ILE A 19 5.33 3.77 -7.63
N VAL A 20 6.63 3.89 -7.89
CA VAL A 20 7.22 5.11 -8.49
C VAL A 20 6.58 5.41 -9.84
N CYS A 21 6.42 4.41 -10.72
CA CYS A 21 5.76 4.59 -12.00
C CYS A 21 4.31 5.07 -11.89
N ARG A 22 3.50 4.48 -10.99
CA ARG A 22 2.09 4.87 -10.79
C ARG A 22 1.95 6.28 -10.21
N LEU A 23 2.91 6.71 -9.40
CA LEU A 23 2.92 8.05 -8.82
C LEU A 23 3.38 9.11 -9.83
N GLY A 24 4.35 8.78 -10.69
CA GLY A 24 4.84 9.66 -11.77
C GLY A 24 3.81 9.94 -12.88
N GLN A 25 2.76 9.12 -13.01
CA GLN A 25 1.67 9.33 -13.97
C GLN A 25 0.63 10.38 -13.52
N GLY A 26 0.82 10.98 -12.35
CA GLY A 26 -0.07 11.99 -11.77
C GLY A 26 -1.12 11.35 -10.88
N ALA A 27 -0.86 11.35 -9.57
CA ALA A 27 -1.78 10.80 -8.58
C ALA A 27 -2.97 11.75 -8.35
N LYS A 28 -4.10 11.49 -9.02
CA LYS A 28 -5.39 12.00 -8.56
C LYS A 28 -5.90 11.07 -7.46
N ILE A 29 -5.43 11.30 -6.24
CA ILE A 29 -6.13 10.81 -5.06
C ILE A 29 -7.55 11.41 -5.13
N CYS A 30 -8.57 10.71 -4.62
CA CYS A 30 -9.97 11.14 -4.54
C CYS A 30 -10.22 12.67 -4.46
N ASN A 31 -11.46 13.13 -4.63
CA ASN A 31 -11.87 14.52 -4.32
C ASN A 31 -11.60 15.00 -2.86
N CYS A 32 -10.82 14.24 -2.09
CA CYS A 32 -10.20 14.57 -0.84
C CYS A 32 -9.10 15.64 -0.98
N ASN A 33 -9.45 16.90 -1.34
CA ASN A 33 -8.78 18.21 -1.13
C ASN A 33 -7.26 18.30 -0.80
N ALA A 34 -6.42 17.36 -1.19
CA ALA A 34 -4.98 17.48 -1.10
C ALA A 34 -4.53 18.27 -2.34
N ASP A 35 -3.89 19.41 -2.13
CA ASP A 35 -3.32 20.21 -3.22
C ASP A 35 -2.43 19.29 -4.08
N ASP A 36 -2.62 19.27 -5.40
CA ASP A 36 -1.84 18.41 -6.31
C ASP A 36 -0.32 18.60 -6.09
N ARG A 37 0.13 19.82 -5.73
CA ARG A 37 1.54 20.11 -5.39
C ARG A 37 2.01 19.42 -4.12
N PHE A 38 1.12 19.24 -3.16
CA PHE A 38 1.38 18.53 -1.92
C PHE A 38 1.43 17.01 -2.14
N ILE A 39 0.64 16.49 -3.09
CA ILE A 39 0.72 15.09 -3.50
C ILE A 39 2.08 14.82 -4.17
N PHE A 40 2.51 15.67 -5.12
CA PHE A 40 3.80 15.53 -5.80
C PHE A 40 5.00 15.56 -4.85
N ALA A 41 5.09 16.56 -3.95
CA ALA A 41 6.19 16.64 -2.98
C ALA A 41 6.27 15.41 -2.06
N CYS A 42 5.15 14.72 -1.86
CA CYS A 42 5.10 13.54 -1.01
C CYS A 42 5.32 12.24 -1.76
N VAL A 43 5.05 12.21 -3.07
CA VAL A 43 5.55 11.16 -3.95
C VAL A 43 7.08 11.17 -3.91
N GLU A 44 7.69 12.35 -4.08
CA GLU A 44 9.13 12.53 -3.96
C GLU A 44 9.62 12.09 -2.57
N PHE A 45 8.94 12.48 -1.49
CA PHE A 45 9.28 12.02 -0.14
C PHE A 45 9.15 10.49 0.03
N VAL A 46 8.09 9.87 -0.47
CA VAL A 46 7.90 8.41 -0.43
C VAL A 46 9.05 7.72 -1.16
N GLU A 47 9.39 8.22 -2.34
CA GLU A 47 10.48 7.71 -3.17
C GLU A 47 11.82 7.86 -2.45
N GLU A 48 12.13 9.04 -1.90
CA GLU A 48 13.34 9.28 -1.12
C GLU A 48 13.42 8.41 0.13
N GLU A 49 12.34 8.28 0.91
CA GLU A 49 12.30 7.43 2.10
C GLU A 49 12.53 5.96 1.75
N ILE A 50 11.92 5.50 0.66
CA ILE A 50 12.09 4.13 0.17
C ILE A 50 13.53 3.90 -0.28
N ILE A 51 14.10 4.80 -1.10
CA ILE A 51 15.46 4.67 -1.65
C ILE A 51 16.50 4.73 -0.54
N ASN A 52 16.39 5.73 0.35
CA ASN A 52 17.38 5.95 1.41
C ASN A 52 17.34 4.86 2.49
N ASN A 53 16.18 4.21 2.69
CA ASN A 53 15.99 3.21 3.74
C ASN A 53 15.60 1.82 3.19
N THR A 54 15.95 1.51 1.93
CA THR A 54 15.46 0.31 1.22
C THR A 54 15.69 -0.98 2.01
N ASN A 55 16.87 -1.19 2.60
CA ASN A 55 17.19 -2.42 3.32
C ASN A 55 16.41 -2.57 4.63
N ASP A 56 16.21 -1.47 5.36
CA ASP A 56 15.43 -1.45 6.60
C ASP A 56 13.96 -1.72 6.31
N ILE A 57 13.42 -1.04 5.30
CA ILE A 57 12.03 -1.23 4.85
C ILE A 57 11.86 -2.67 4.35
N PHE A 58 12.78 -3.18 3.53
CA PHE A 58 12.76 -4.55 3.06
C PHE A 58 12.68 -5.55 4.22
N THR A 59 13.55 -5.41 5.22
CA THR A 59 13.60 -6.32 6.38
C THR A 59 12.30 -6.25 7.20
N ALA A 60 11.78 -5.06 7.42
CA ALA A 60 10.53 -4.87 8.17
C ALA A 60 9.30 -5.41 7.42
N VAL A 61 9.22 -5.17 6.10
CA VAL A 61 8.15 -5.68 5.23
C VAL A 61 8.21 -7.21 5.16
N HIS A 62 9.40 -7.78 4.96
CA HIS A 62 9.62 -9.24 4.95
C HIS A 62 9.10 -9.88 6.24
N GLY A 63 9.55 -9.37 7.41
CA GLY A 63 9.11 -9.91 8.70
C GLY A 63 7.62 -9.70 9.01
N LYS A 64 6.96 -8.69 8.42
CA LYS A 64 5.49 -8.54 8.52
C LYS A 64 4.75 -9.54 7.64
N ILE A 65 5.26 -9.80 6.44
CA ILE A 65 4.65 -10.76 5.52
C ILE A 65 4.87 -12.19 6.01
N ASP A 66 6.05 -12.52 6.54
CA ASP A 66 6.30 -13.82 7.16
C ASP A 66 5.35 -14.08 8.33
N ARG A 67 5.12 -13.09 9.19
CA ARG A 67 4.11 -13.18 10.25
C ARG A 67 2.72 -13.42 9.69
N TYR A 68 2.31 -12.64 8.69
CA TYR A 68 1.02 -12.86 8.02
C TYR A 68 0.91 -14.28 7.44
N ILE A 69 1.94 -14.80 6.78
CA ILE A 69 1.93 -16.15 6.21
C ILE A 69 1.74 -17.20 7.31
N ASN A 70 2.44 -17.05 8.43
CA ASN A 70 2.37 -17.99 9.55
C ASN A 70 1.03 -17.91 10.29
N ASP A 71 0.56 -16.70 10.61
CA ASP A 71 -0.69 -16.47 11.36
C ASP A 71 -1.91 -17.01 10.60
N PHE A 72 -1.91 -16.87 9.26
CA PHE A 72 -3.02 -17.31 8.42
C PHE A 72 -2.78 -18.66 7.73
N SER A 73 -1.58 -19.24 7.84
CA SER A 73 -1.19 -20.49 7.16
C SER A 73 -1.40 -20.45 5.63
N VAL A 74 -0.99 -19.35 5.00
CA VAL A 74 -1.28 -19.01 3.58
C VAL A 74 0.00 -18.84 2.73
N ALA A 75 0.95 -19.76 2.88
CA ALA A 75 2.24 -19.67 2.19
C ALA A 75 2.08 -19.51 0.66
N PRO A 76 2.75 -18.52 0.04
CA PRO A 76 2.72 -18.34 -1.40
C PRO A 76 3.46 -19.48 -2.10
N LYS A 77 2.94 -19.92 -3.25
CA LYS A 77 3.57 -21.01 -4.03
C LYS A 77 4.81 -20.57 -4.80
N VAL A 78 4.85 -19.30 -5.24
CA VAL A 78 5.89 -18.81 -6.16
C VAL A 78 6.31 -17.38 -5.84
N SER A 79 5.34 -16.47 -5.68
CA SER A 79 5.57 -15.04 -5.45
C SER A 79 4.56 -14.47 -4.46
N ILE A 80 4.90 -13.31 -3.91
CA ILE A 80 3.99 -12.55 -3.06
C ILE A 80 3.12 -11.65 -3.94
N ASP A 81 1.81 -11.62 -3.69
CA ASP A 81 0.92 -10.78 -4.49
C ASP A 81 1.18 -9.29 -4.27
N GLU A 82 1.09 -8.53 -5.35
CA GLU A 82 1.35 -7.09 -5.40
C GLU A 82 0.54 -6.30 -4.35
N HIS A 83 -0.74 -6.64 -4.13
CA HIS A 83 -1.60 -5.94 -3.17
C HIS A 83 -1.05 -6.10 -1.74
N LYS A 84 -0.53 -7.28 -1.41
CA LYS A 84 0.09 -7.57 -0.11
C LYS A 84 1.38 -6.78 0.03
N THR A 85 2.22 -6.79 -1.00
CA THR A 85 3.51 -6.08 -0.99
C THR A 85 3.31 -4.57 -0.82
N TYR A 86 2.43 -3.95 -1.60
CA TYR A 86 2.10 -2.52 -1.46
C TYR A 86 1.57 -2.20 -0.07
N PHE A 87 0.61 -2.98 0.43
CA PHE A 87 0.05 -2.76 1.77
C PHE A 87 1.14 -2.70 2.84
N PHE A 88 2.01 -3.70 2.88
CA PHE A 88 3.01 -3.78 3.95
C PHE A 88 4.13 -2.74 3.78
N ILE A 89 4.44 -2.30 2.56
CA ILE A 89 5.35 -1.15 2.34
C ILE A 89 4.77 0.10 2.99
N PHE A 90 3.56 0.51 2.61
CA PHE A 90 2.95 1.73 3.16
C PHE A 90 2.65 1.63 4.65
N HIS A 91 2.26 0.46 5.14
CA HIS A 91 2.07 0.22 6.57
C HIS A 91 3.39 0.36 7.36
N THR A 92 4.50 -0.11 6.79
CA THR A 92 5.84 0.02 7.39
C THR A 92 6.30 1.47 7.42
N LEU A 93 6.12 2.19 6.31
CA LEU A 93 6.41 3.63 6.23
C LEU A 93 5.57 4.41 7.26
N HIS A 94 4.27 4.16 7.32
CA HIS A 94 3.38 4.77 8.29
C HIS A 94 3.83 4.54 9.74
N GLU A 95 4.17 3.31 10.12
CA GLU A 95 4.65 3.00 11.47
C GLU A 95 5.97 3.69 11.80
N ARG A 96 6.90 3.74 10.85
CA ARG A 96 8.22 4.36 11.05
C ARG A 96 8.07 5.86 11.27
N LEU A 97 7.34 6.54 10.39
CA LEU A 97 7.13 7.99 10.46
C LEU A 97 6.32 8.39 11.71
N SER A 98 5.32 7.57 12.07
CA SER A 98 4.54 7.80 13.30
C SER A 98 5.38 7.70 14.58
N LYS A 99 6.39 6.82 14.61
CA LYS A 99 7.29 6.67 15.77
C LYS A 99 8.32 7.80 15.88
N ASN A 100 8.72 8.38 14.76
CA ASN A 100 9.69 9.46 14.71
C ASN A 100 9.08 10.85 15.04
N ASN A 101 7.80 10.91 15.44
CA ASN A 101 7.03 12.14 15.64
C ASN A 101 7.04 13.04 14.40
N GLU A 102 7.05 12.45 13.21
CA GLU A 102 6.95 13.21 11.96
C GLU A 102 5.62 13.96 11.86
N ASP A 103 5.58 14.97 10.98
CA ASP A 103 4.37 15.76 10.75
C ASP A 103 3.20 14.82 10.44
N LYS A 104 2.13 14.91 11.24
CA LYS A 104 0.87 14.18 11.05
C LYS A 104 0.38 14.24 9.61
N LYS A 105 0.66 15.33 8.91
CA LYS A 105 0.37 15.50 7.48
C LYS A 105 1.10 14.46 6.62
N ILE A 106 2.42 14.29 6.80
CA ILE A 106 3.24 13.33 6.06
C ILE A 106 2.69 11.92 6.27
N VAL A 107 2.42 11.55 7.52
CA VAL A 107 1.84 10.24 7.86
C VAL A 107 0.50 10.01 7.16
N GLN A 108 -0.36 11.03 7.09
CA GLN A 108 -1.64 10.93 6.37
C GLN A 108 -1.44 10.74 4.87
N ILE A 109 -0.45 11.40 4.28
CA ILE A 109 -0.19 11.30 2.84
C ILE A 109 0.27 9.90 2.46
N ILE A 110 1.17 9.29 3.23
CA ILE A 110 1.57 7.88 3.03
C ILE A 110 0.36 6.96 2.92
N LEU A 111 -0.63 7.17 3.80
CA LEU A 111 -1.88 6.40 3.78
C LEU A 111 -2.79 6.77 2.60
N TYR A 112 -2.85 8.04 2.21
CA TYR A 112 -3.60 8.45 1.01
C TYR A 112 -2.98 7.87 -0.27
N THR A 113 -1.65 7.84 -0.37
CA THR A 113 -0.90 7.23 -1.47
C THR A 113 -1.19 5.74 -1.57
N MET A 114 -1.23 5.03 -0.44
CA MET A 114 -1.66 3.64 -0.39
C MET A 114 -3.07 3.44 -0.96
N VAL A 115 -4.02 4.29 -0.55
CA VAL A 115 -5.41 4.24 -1.04
C VAL A 115 -5.49 4.52 -2.54
N TYR A 116 -4.70 5.47 -3.04
CA TYR A 116 -4.61 5.76 -4.47
C TYR A 116 -4.14 4.54 -5.26
N ILE A 117 -3.07 3.87 -4.81
CA ILE A 117 -2.57 2.66 -5.47
C ILE A 117 -3.62 1.55 -5.47
N PHE A 118 -4.35 1.36 -4.37
CA PHE A 118 -5.43 0.38 -4.35
C PHE A 118 -6.61 0.75 -5.26
N ASP A 119 -6.96 2.01 -5.36
CA ASP A 119 -8.00 2.46 -6.30
C ASP A 119 -7.56 2.27 -7.75
N ASP A 120 -6.29 2.55 -8.06
CA ASP A 120 -5.70 2.32 -9.36
C ASP A 120 -5.70 0.82 -9.75
N LEU A 121 -5.36 -0.07 -8.81
CA LEU A 121 -5.50 -1.52 -9.02
C LEU A 121 -6.95 -1.94 -9.29
N LEU A 122 -7.93 -1.37 -8.57
CA LEU A 122 -9.34 -1.63 -8.86
C LEU A 122 -9.74 -1.12 -10.25
N ASN A 123 -9.23 0.03 -10.67
CA ASN A 123 -9.49 0.58 -12.01
C ASN A 123 -8.98 -0.35 -13.13
N LEU A 124 -7.85 -1.06 -12.94
CA LEU A 124 -7.35 -2.05 -13.89
C LEU A 124 -8.34 -3.19 -14.17
N VAL A 125 -9.25 -3.45 -13.23
CA VAL A 125 -10.32 -4.46 -13.36
C VAL A 125 -11.70 -3.81 -13.46
N ASN A 126 -11.76 -2.59 -13.98
CA ASN A 126 -13.00 -1.79 -14.17
C ASN A 126 -13.88 -1.72 -12.91
N ALA A 127 -13.27 -1.81 -11.73
CA ALA A 127 -13.96 -1.65 -10.46
C ALA A 127 -13.70 -0.25 -9.92
N ARG A 128 -14.76 0.39 -9.43
CA ARG A 128 -14.68 1.68 -8.73
C ARG A 128 -15.43 1.62 -7.43
N ARG A 129 -14.83 2.16 -6.36
CA ARG A 129 -15.38 2.15 -5.00
C ARG A 129 -15.19 3.51 -4.33
N GLN A 130 -15.68 4.57 -4.96
CA GLN A 130 -15.54 5.94 -4.48
C GLN A 130 -16.02 6.11 -3.03
N ALA A 131 -17.20 5.59 -2.68
CA ALA A 131 -17.73 5.69 -1.31
C ALA A 131 -16.85 4.97 -0.27
N LEU A 132 -16.17 3.89 -0.65
CA LEU A 132 -15.20 3.22 0.22
C LEU A 132 -13.98 4.13 0.41
N ASN A 133 -13.40 4.64 -0.68
CA ASN A 133 -12.23 5.52 -0.63
C ASN A 133 -12.50 6.77 0.21
N GLU A 134 -13.66 7.40 0.06
CA GLU A 134 -14.07 8.55 0.87
C GLU A 134 -14.11 8.22 2.36
N ARG A 135 -14.67 7.06 2.74
CA ARG A 135 -14.68 6.62 4.15
C ARG A 135 -13.29 6.30 4.66
N VAL A 136 -12.45 5.62 3.87
CA VAL A 136 -11.07 5.32 4.23
C VAL A 136 -10.30 6.62 4.43
N CYS A 137 -10.46 7.61 3.54
CA CYS A 137 -9.83 8.91 3.67
C CYS A 137 -10.31 9.69 4.90
N GLN A 138 -11.59 9.61 5.26
CA GLN A 138 -12.06 10.15 6.53
C GLN A 138 -11.42 9.45 7.74
N MET A 139 -11.22 8.13 7.68
CA MET A 139 -10.52 7.40 8.74
C MET A 139 -9.06 7.82 8.87
N ILE A 140 -8.37 8.06 7.75
CA ILE A 140 -6.99 8.61 7.70
C ILE A 140 -6.94 10.00 8.33
N LYS A 141 -7.83 10.91 7.90
CA LYS A 141 -7.93 12.27 8.45
C LYS A 141 -8.11 12.27 9.98
N ASN A 142 -8.91 11.32 10.47
CA ASN A 142 -9.20 11.17 11.90
C ASN A 142 -8.15 10.36 12.67
N GLY A 143 -7.15 9.77 12.00
CA GLY A 143 -6.15 8.91 12.64
C GLY A 143 -6.74 7.59 13.18
N THR A 144 -7.80 7.09 12.57
CA THR A 144 -8.57 5.92 13.05
C THR A 144 -8.54 4.72 12.10
N LEU A 145 -7.78 4.79 11.01
CA LEU A 145 -7.75 3.76 9.96
C LEU A 145 -7.50 2.36 10.55
N PHE A 146 -6.30 2.11 11.08
CA PHE A 146 -5.93 0.79 11.61
C PHE A 146 -6.68 0.41 12.89
N LYS A 147 -7.17 1.40 13.66
CA LYS A 147 -8.09 1.13 14.78
C LYS A 147 -9.41 0.51 14.31
N LYS A 148 -9.91 0.91 13.14
CA LYS A 148 -11.20 0.43 12.61
C LYS A 148 -11.08 -0.76 11.67
N THR A 149 -9.98 -0.86 10.92
CA THR A 149 -9.78 -1.93 9.95
C THR A 149 -8.94 -3.08 10.50
N GLY A 150 -8.32 -2.90 11.67
CA GLY A 150 -7.23 -3.77 12.12
C GLY A 150 -6.00 -3.66 11.23
N ASP A 151 -4.99 -4.47 11.55
CA ASP A 151 -3.66 -4.42 10.94
C ASP A 151 -3.62 -4.90 9.49
N ILE A 152 -4.63 -5.65 9.03
CA ILE A 152 -4.66 -6.22 7.67
C ILE A 152 -6.02 -6.09 6.97
N GLY A 153 -7.07 -5.62 7.67
CA GLY A 153 -8.43 -5.66 7.12
C GLY A 153 -8.61 -4.76 5.90
N LEU A 154 -7.86 -3.66 5.81
CA LEU A 154 -7.86 -2.80 4.63
C LEU A 154 -7.32 -3.56 3.40
N TYR A 155 -6.18 -4.25 3.55
CA TYR A 155 -5.62 -5.10 2.50
C TYR A 155 -6.62 -6.16 2.02
N LEU A 156 -7.21 -6.91 2.96
CA LEU A 156 -8.18 -7.95 2.63
C LEU A 156 -9.38 -7.37 1.88
N THR A 157 -9.87 -6.20 2.30
CA THR A 157 -11.00 -5.51 1.65
C THR A 157 -10.70 -5.22 0.19
N TYR A 158 -9.59 -4.54 -0.12
CA TYR A 158 -9.24 -4.20 -1.50
C TYR A 158 -8.93 -5.44 -2.35
N LYS A 159 -8.23 -6.43 -1.78
CA LYS A 159 -7.90 -7.66 -2.51
C LYS A 159 -9.13 -8.49 -2.87
N CYS A 160 -10.07 -8.65 -1.94
CA CYS A 160 -11.33 -9.35 -2.20
C CYS A 160 -12.16 -8.63 -3.27
N LEU A 161 -12.21 -7.31 -3.22
CA LEU A 161 -12.90 -6.50 -4.25
C LEU A 161 -12.26 -6.65 -5.63
N TYR A 162 -10.93 -6.57 -5.70
CA TYR A 162 -10.18 -6.76 -6.94
C TYR A 162 -10.43 -8.14 -7.55
N ASN A 163 -10.29 -9.20 -6.75
CA ASN A 163 -10.50 -10.57 -7.23
C ASN A 163 -11.94 -10.79 -7.72
N SER A 164 -12.94 -10.32 -6.95
CA SER A 164 -14.34 -10.44 -7.35
C SER A 164 -14.63 -9.71 -8.66
N ALA A 165 -14.10 -8.51 -8.85
CA ALA A 165 -14.26 -7.78 -10.11
C ALA A 165 -13.55 -8.46 -11.28
N LYS A 166 -12.32 -8.95 -11.07
CA LYS A 166 -11.54 -9.68 -12.07
C LYS A 166 -12.23 -10.95 -12.53
N ASP A 167 -12.82 -11.70 -11.61
CA ASP A 167 -13.52 -12.96 -11.93
C ASP A 167 -14.81 -12.69 -12.72
N ASN A 168 -15.53 -11.60 -12.39
CA ASN A 168 -16.73 -11.21 -13.12
C ASN A 168 -16.47 -10.73 -14.55
N GLN A 169 -15.25 -10.31 -14.90
CA GLN A 169 -14.89 -9.95 -16.28
C GLN A 169 -14.59 -11.17 -17.16
N LYS A 170 -14.32 -12.33 -16.56
CA LYS A 170 -13.98 -13.57 -17.27
C LYS A 170 -15.20 -14.43 -17.59
N ASN A 171 -16.37 -14.07 -17.06
CA ASN A 171 -17.66 -14.68 -17.32
C ASN A 171 -18.47 -13.81 -18.29
#